data_AF-A0A0W0R543-F1
#
_entry.id   AF-A0A0W0R543-F1
#
_cell.length_a   1.000
_cell.length_b   1.000
_cell.length_c   1.000
_cell.angle_alpha   90.00
_cell.angle_beta   90.00
_cell.angle_gamma   90.00
#
_symmetry.space_group_name_H-M   'P 1'
#
loop_
_entity.id
_entity.type
_entity.pdbx_description
1 polymer ?
#
loop_
_entity_poly.entity_id
_entity_poly.type
_entity_poly.pdbx_seq_one_letter_code
_entity_poly.pdbx_strand_id
1 'polypeptide(L)'
;MPKLYKEILPITRNDTIAALTEFRDNNYQLRFISPVTEAHFPEIKNWVLELGTKILRVNATNLEEINVAQSQFAKIVDVFFQTKNKFAICSFAAQLLQYYTVISHARFTSEFNAIQFREFLKEHEKELGSVENNSLITEYRLIKIYNDLTDCLDSINGVKRPIPDVNEKLGFLLGELNTIQEKINQWIYDAPDNVFIAYLKFVVSYACAKALELQHKLIPTEEREQKEMVAGSQRFFLQDCLQGLKNIQSIQTLSAERGHTFVKGAELSLGQNVLIKLPVSDLDAITSHVSSLLEASSSVSYR
;
A
#
# COMPACT_ATOMS: atom_id res chain seq x y z
N MET A 1 -12.97 43.85 -36.01
CA MET A 1 -13.49 42.60 -35.41
C MET A 1 -13.03 42.54 -33.96
N PRO A 2 -13.93 42.52 -32.96
CA PRO A 2 -13.53 42.35 -31.57
C PRO A 2 -13.05 40.90 -31.37
N LYS A 3 -11.85 40.73 -30.82
CA LYS A 3 -11.40 39.42 -30.31
C LYS A 3 -12.27 39.08 -29.11
N LEU A 4 -13.18 38.12 -29.27
CA LEU A 4 -13.82 37.45 -28.14
C LEU A 4 -12.71 36.72 -27.37
N TYR A 5 -12.24 37.35 -26.29
CA TYR A 5 -11.54 36.62 -25.25
C TYR A 5 -12.57 35.65 -24.67
N LYS A 6 -12.42 34.35 -24.93
CA LYS A 6 -13.06 33.34 -24.09
C LYS A 6 -12.50 33.57 -22.69
N GLU A 7 -13.29 34.17 -21.81
CA GLU A 7 -13.02 34.13 -20.38
C GLU A 7 -12.93 32.66 -20.00
N ILE A 8 -11.72 32.20 -19.71
CA ILE A 8 -11.50 30.86 -19.15
C ILE A 8 -12.04 30.96 -17.74
N LEU A 9 -13.26 30.44 -17.52
CA LEU A 9 -13.83 30.32 -16.19
C LEU A 9 -12.83 29.58 -15.28
N PRO A 10 -12.65 30.02 -14.02
CA PRO A 10 -11.75 29.34 -13.10
C PRO A 10 -12.21 27.91 -12.88
N ILE A 11 -11.29 26.95 -13.03
CA ILE A 11 -11.53 25.55 -12.69
C ILE A 11 -11.90 25.47 -11.21
N THR A 12 -13.05 24.88 -10.91
CA THR A 12 -13.51 24.74 -9.54
C THR A 12 -13.05 23.41 -8.94
N ARG A 13 -13.08 23.33 -7.61
CA ARG A 13 -12.85 22.08 -6.87
C ARG A 13 -13.80 20.96 -7.31
N ASN A 14 -15.06 21.30 -7.61
CA ASN A 14 -16.06 20.33 -8.04
C ASN A 14 -15.72 19.74 -9.41
N ASP A 15 -15.23 20.57 -10.34
CA ASP A 15 -14.78 20.11 -11.67
C ASP A 15 -13.61 19.13 -11.55
N THR A 16 -12.68 19.44 -10.63
CA THR A 16 -11.52 18.58 -10.34
C THR A 16 -11.95 17.25 -9.74
N ILE A 17 -12.87 17.26 -8.76
CA ILE A 17 -13.40 16.03 -8.14
C ILE A 17 -14.13 15.18 -9.17
N ALA A 18 -14.97 15.78 -10.02
CA ALA A 18 -15.71 15.06 -11.05
C ALA A 18 -14.75 14.37 -12.04
N ALA A 19 -13.73 15.07 -12.53
CA ALA A 19 -12.74 14.51 -13.44
C ALA A 19 -11.93 13.35 -12.83
N LEU A 20 -11.51 13.49 -11.56
CA LEU A 20 -10.79 12.41 -10.86
C LEU A 20 -11.69 11.21 -10.56
N THR A 21 -12.97 11.45 -10.30
CA THR A 21 -13.99 10.40 -10.10
C THR A 21 -14.23 9.63 -11.40
N GLU A 22 -14.39 10.32 -12.53
CA GLU A 22 -14.55 9.68 -13.84
C GLU A 22 -13.31 8.85 -14.21
N PHE A 23 -12.11 9.36 -13.94
CA PHE A 23 -10.87 8.64 -14.17
C PHE A 23 -10.79 7.35 -13.34
N ARG A 24 -11.20 7.41 -12.07
CA ARG A 24 -11.30 6.25 -11.16
C ARG A 24 -12.32 5.23 -11.65
N ASP A 25 -13.53 5.67 -11.99
CA ASP A 25 -14.63 4.79 -12.41
C ASP A 25 -14.30 4.02 -13.70
N ASN A 26 -13.33 4.53 -14.46
CA ASN A 26 -12.78 3.89 -15.65
C ASN A 26 -11.43 3.20 -15.41
N ASN A 27 -11.15 2.76 -14.17
CA ASN A 27 -9.97 1.98 -13.79
C ASN A 27 -8.64 2.65 -14.18
N TYR A 28 -8.53 3.96 -13.99
CA TYR A 28 -7.30 4.70 -14.22
C TYR A 28 -6.75 4.61 -15.65
N GLN A 29 -7.61 4.41 -16.66
CA GLN A 29 -7.20 4.36 -18.05
C GLN A 29 -6.82 5.74 -18.61
N LEU A 30 -5.64 5.85 -19.24
CA LEU A 30 -5.02 7.10 -19.70
C LEU A 30 -5.96 7.99 -20.56
N ARG A 31 -6.86 7.41 -21.34
CA ARG A 31 -7.79 8.19 -22.19
C ARG A 31 -8.73 9.10 -21.39
N PHE A 32 -9.05 8.76 -20.14
CA PHE A 32 -9.99 9.50 -19.29
C PHE A 32 -9.34 10.64 -18.50
N ILE A 33 -8.00 10.78 -18.51
CA ILE A 33 -7.36 12.00 -17.97
C ILE A 33 -7.27 13.11 -19.01
N SER A 34 -7.68 12.89 -20.26
CA SER A 34 -7.60 13.88 -21.33
C SER A 34 -8.22 15.25 -20.98
N PRO A 35 -9.34 15.36 -20.22
CA PRO A 35 -9.93 16.65 -19.85
C PRO A 35 -9.10 17.47 -18.85
N VAL A 36 -8.22 16.83 -18.07
CA VAL A 36 -7.41 17.50 -17.04
C VAL A 36 -6.26 18.26 -17.69
N THR A 37 -6.30 19.59 -17.68
CA THR A 37 -5.22 20.44 -18.22
C THR A 37 -4.22 20.87 -17.13
N GLU A 38 -3.08 21.46 -17.49
CA GLU A 38 -2.12 22.02 -16.52
C GLU A 38 -2.77 23.07 -15.58
N ALA A 39 -3.83 23.75 -16.04
CA ALA A 39 -4.58 24.69 -15.22
C ALA A 39 -5.29 24.04 -14.02
N HIS A 40 -5.52 22.72 -14.05
CA HIS A 40 -6.08 21.97 -12.92
C HIS A 40 -5.04 21.65 -11.84
N PHE A 41 -3.74 21.68 -12.17
CA PHE A 41 -2.69 21.15 -11.29
C PHE A 41 -2.59 21.89 -9.95
N PRO A 42 -2.71 23.23 -9.88
CA PRO A 42 -2.73 23.92 -8.60
C PRO A 42 -3.87 23.45 -7.69
N GLU A 43 -5.07 23.25 -8.26
CA GLU A 43 -6.24 22.80 -7.50
C GLU A 43 -6.11 21.34 -7.06
N ILE A 44 -5.66 20.45 -7.95
CA ILE A 44 -5.38 19.04 -7.61
C ILE A 44 -4.34 18.99 -6.48
N LYS A 45 -3.29 19.81 -6.54
CA LYS A 45 -2.24 19.87 -5.51
C LYS A 45 -2.81 20.33 -4.16
N ASN A 46 -3.53 21.44 -4.15
CA ASN A 46 -4.16 21.97 -2.93
C ASN A 46 -5.06 20.92 -2.28
N TRP A 47 -5.82 20.22 -3.11
CA TRP A 47 -6.74 19.20 -2.64
C TRP A 47 -6.02 17.94 -2.12
N VAL A 48 -4.97 17.47 -2.79
CA VAL A 48 -4.10 16.39 -2.29
C VAL A 48 -3.52 16.75 -0.93
N LEU A 49 -3.03 17.98 -0.76
CA LEU A 49 -2.50 18.48 0.51
C LEU A 49 -3.58 18.49 1.61
N GLU A 50 -4.78 18.98 1.29
CA GLU A 50 -5.90 19.03 2.22
C GLU A 50 -6.33 17.62 2.66
N LEU A 51 -6.54 16.70 1.71
CA LEU A 51 -6.97 15.34 1.99
C LEU A 51 -5.93 14.58 2.80
N GLY A 52 -4.66 14.59 2.37
CA GLY A 52 -3.60 13.92 3.12
C GLY A 52 -3.46 14.50 4.53
N THR A 53 -3.60 15.81 4.70
CA THR A 53 -3.60 16.44 6.03
C THR A 53 -4.75 15.96 6.91
N LYS A 54 -5.96 15.78 6.36
CA LYS A 54 -7.10 15.23 7.10
C LYS A 54 -6.82 13.79 7.53
N ILE A 55 -6.27 12.95 6.64
CA ILE A 55 -5.90 11.56 6.95
C ILE A 55 -4.86 11.51 8.08
N LEU A 56 -3.80 12.31 7.98
CA LEU A 56 -2.74 12.36 8.99
C LEU A 56 -3.26 12.73 10.39
N ARG A 57 -4.23 13.66 10.46
CA ARG A 57 -4.81 14.11 11.73
C ARG A 57 -5.65 13.06 12.44
N VAL A 58 -6.28 12.13 11.70
CA VAL A 58 -7.11 11.07 12.28
C VAL A 58 -6.27 10.10 13.13
N ASN A 59 -4.97 9.97 12.82
CA ASN A 59 -4.11 8.95 13.43
C ASN A 59 -3.14 9.48 14.48
N ALA A 60 -2.97 10.79 14.61
CA ALA A 60 -1.93 11.32 15.48
C ALA A 60 -2.37 11.47 16.94
N THR A 61 -1.43 11.21 17.86
CA THR A 61 -1.68 11.28 19.31
C THR A 61 -1.28 12.63 19.92
N ASN A 62 -0.42 13.40 19.25
CA ASN A 62 -0.02 14.74 19.67
C ASN A 62 0.19 15.72 18.48
N LEU A 63 0.16 17.02 18.76
CA LEU A 63 0.25 18.10 17.78
C LEU A 63 1.61 18.23 17.10
N GLU A 64 2.69 17.83 17.76
CA GLU A 64 4.06 17.97 17.23
C GLU A 64 4.33 16.96 16.11
N GLU A 65 3.94 15.70 16.32
CA GLU A 65 3.99 14.65 15.30
C GLU A 65 3.17 15.01 14.06
N ILE A 66 1.99 15.60 14.26
CA ILE A 66 1.13 16.08 13.17
C ILE A 66 1.86 17.11 12.32
N ASN A 67 2.50 18.10 12.95
CA ASN A 67 3.17 19.18 12.24
C ASN A 67 4.38 18.68 11.44
N VAL A 68 5.14 17.74 12.01
CA VAL A 68 6.27 17.09 11.32
C VAL A 68 5.76 16.28 10.12
N ALA A 69 4.73 15.45 10.32
CA ALA A 69 4.17 14.61 9.27
C ALA A 69 3.55 15.45 8.13
N GLN A 70 2.81 16.52 8.46
CA GLN A 70 2.25 17.46 7.47
C GLN A 70 3.36 18.15 6.68
N SER A 71 4.41 18.63 7.35
CA SER A 71 5.53 19.30 6.69
C SER A 71 6.28 18.36 5.75
N GLN A 72 6.45 17.10 6.14
CA GLN A 72 7.06 16.08 5.28
C GLN A 72 6.15 15.76 4.09
N PHE A 73 4.86 15.51 4.31
CA PHE A 73 3.90 15.25 3.25
C PHE A 73 3.81 16.40 2.24
N ALA A 74 3.81 17.65 2.70
CA ALA A 74 3.81 18.81 1.81
C ALA A 74 5.04 18.84 0.89
N LYS A 75 6.24 18.58 1.43
CA LYS A 75 7.48 18.50 0.63
C LYS A 75 7.41 17.39 -0.42
N ILE A 76 6.86 16.24 -0.05
CA ILE A 76 6.68 15.08 -0.95
C ILE A 76 5.77 15.47 -2.13
N VAL A 77 4.62 16.07 -1.82
CA VAL A 77 3.65 16.53 -2.82
C VAL A 77 4.26 17.61 -3.71
N ASP A 78 4.99 18.59 -3.15
CA ASP A 78 5.67 19.62 -3.92
C ASP A 78 6.62 19.00 -4.96
N VAL A 79 7.48 18.08 -4.52
CA VAL A 79 8.44 17.41 -5.40
C VAL A 79 7.72 16.49 -6.39
N PHE A 80 6.58 15.89 -6.03
CA PHE A 80 5.77 15.10 -6.94
C PHE A 80 5.19 15.92 -8.08
N PHE A 81 4.60 17.08 -7.77
CA PHE A 81 3.98 17.93 -8.76
C PHE A 81 5.00 18.62 -9.68
N GLN A 82 6.26 18.79 -9.23
CA GLN A 82 7.36 19.28 -10.09
C GLN A 82 7.69 18.33 -11.26
N THR A 83 7.36 17.04 -11.15
CA THR A 83 7.60 16.07 -12.25
C THR A 83 6.75 16.37 -13.49
N LYS A 84 5.64 17.11 -13.32
CA LYS A 84 4.63 17.36 -14.35
C LYS A 84 4.09 16.10 -15.03
N ASN A 85 4.28 14.92 -14.43
CA ASN A 85 3.70 13.68 -14.94
C ASN A 85 2.19 13.69 -14.64
N LYS A 86 1.42 14.18 -15.62
CA LYS A 86 -0.04 14.32 -15.53
C LYS A 86 -0.73 13.03 -15.08
N PHE A 87 -0.33 11.90 -15.67
CA PHE A 87 -0.94 10.61 -15.35
C PHE A 87 -0.68 10.22 -13.89
N ALA A 88 0.59 10.24 -13.46
CA ALA A 88 0.94 9.91 -12.09
C ALA A 88 0.21 10.82 -11.08
N ILE A 89 0.20 12.13 -11.34
CA ILE A 89 -0.47 13.13 -10.48
C ILE A 89 -1.97 12.83 -10.34
N CYS A 90 -2.66 12.62 -11.46
CA CYS A 90 -4.09 12.34 -11.46
C CYS A 90 -4.40 10.98 -10.81
N SER A 91 -3.59 9.96 -11.08
CA SER A 91 -3.74 8.62 -10.50
C SER A 91 -3.57 8.66 -8.99
N PHE A 92 -2.58 9.40 -8.49
CA PHE A 92 -2.40 9.56 -7.05
C PHE A 92 -3.58 10.31 -6.42
N ALA A 93 -3.99 11.44 -7.00
CA ALA A 93 -5.09 12.23 -6.46
C ALA A 93 -6.41 11.46 -6.44
N ALA A 94 -6.73 10.72 -7.52
CA ALA A 94 -7.93 9.90 -7.60
C ALA A 94 -7.91 8.70 -6.63
N GLN A 95 -6.75 8.07 -6.42
CA GLN A 95 -6.61 7.01 -5.42
C GLN A 95 -6.76 7.53 -3.99
N LEU A 96 -6.13 8.66 -3.70
CA LEU A 96 -6.23 9.35 -2.41
C LEU A 96 -7.67 9.76 -2.11
N LEU A 97 -8.41 10.26 -3.10
CA LEU A 97 -9.84 10.55 -2.97
C LEU A 97 -10.61 9.35 -2.49
N GLN A 98 -10.54 8.24 -3.23
CA GLN A 98 -11.34 7.06 -2.95
C GLN A 98 -10.95 6.47 -1.59
N TYR A 99 -9.66 6.49 -1.25
CA TYR A 99 -9.20 6.07 0.06
C TYR A 99 -9.78 6.94 1.18
N TYR A 100 -9.75 8.26 1.01
CA TYR A 100 -10.36 9.20 1.96
C TYR A 100 -11.88 8.96 2.10
N THR A 101 -12.58 8.69 0.99
CA THR A 101 -14.00 8.33 0.98
C THR A 101 -14.27 7.07 1.79
N VAL A 102 -13.44 6.03 1.63
CA VAL A 102 -13.54 4.77 2.39
C VAL A 102 -13.42 5.03 3.89
N ILE A 103 -12.37 5.71 4.33
CA ILE A 103 -12.11 5.89 5.77
C ILE A 103 -13.04 6.93 6.43
N SER A 104 -13.68 7.78 5.64
CA SER A 104 -14.66 8.76 6.13
C SER A 104 -16.10 8.24 6.07
N HIS A 105 -16.29 7.02 5.56
CA HIS A 105 -17.61 6.42 5.44
C HIS A 105 -18.22 6.18 6.83
N ALA A 106 -19.50 6.47 7.01
CA ALA A 106 -20.14 6.46 8.33
C ALA A 106 -20.11 5.09 9.03
N ARG A 107 -20.08 4.00 8.26
CA ARG A 107 -19.97 2.62 8.77
C ARG A 107 -18.54 2.10 8.86
N PHE A 108 -17.55 2.87 8.40
CA PHE A 108 -16.16 2.46 8.52
C PHE A 108 -15.72 2.53 9.98
N THR A 109 -14.93 1.55 10.43
CA THR A 109 -14.28 1.58 11.74
C THR A 109 -12.81 1.21 11.58
N SER A 110 -11.91 1.99 12.19
CA SER A 110 -10.47 1.77 12.12
C SER A 110 -10.03 0.44 12.76
N GLU A 111 -10.86 -0.14 13.61
CA GLU A 111 -10.62 -1.41 14.33
C GLU A 111 -10.96 -2.66 13.50
N PHE A 112 -11.53 -2.52 12.29
CA PHE A 112 -11.85 -3.67 11.45
C PHE A 112 -10.63 -4.56 11.23
N ASN A 113 -10.83 -5.87 11.39
CA ASN A 113 -9.87 -6.89 10.95
C ASN A 113 -9.95 -7.10 9.43
N ALA A 114 -9.12 -7.99 8.86
CA ALA A 114 -9.05 -8.18 7.41
C ALA A 114 -10.39 -8.66 6.81
N ILE A 115 -11.09 -9.57 7.50
CA ILE A 115 -12.39 -10.10 7.07
C ILE A 115 -13.44 -8.99 7.07
N GLN A 116 -13.58 -8.29 8.20
CA GLN A 116 -14.54 -7.20 8.38
C GLN A 116 -14.29 -6.07 7.37
N PHE A 117 -13.03 -5.73 7.11
CA PHE A 117 -12.71 -4.71 6.13
C PHE A 117 -13.05 -5.13 4.70
N ARG A 118 -12.80 -6.40 4.33
CA ARG A 118 -13.21 -6.94 3.03
C ARG A 118 -14.73 -6.93 2.87
N GLU A 119 -15.46 -7.37 3.89
CA GLU A 119 -16.93 -7.37 3.89
C GLU A 119 -17.49 -5.96 3.76
N PHE A 120 -16.96 -5.01 4.53
CA PHE A 120 -17.28 -3.60 4.42
C PHE A 120 -17.12 -3.08 2.99
N LEU A 121 -15.98 -3.35 2.34
CA LEU A 121 -15.73 -2.91 0.96
C LEU A 121 -16.72 -3.53 -0.03
N LYS A 122 -17.08 -4.80 0.16
CA LYS A 122 -18.03 -5.52 -0.70
C LYS A 122 -19.47 -5.02 -0.52
N GLU A 123 -19.90 -4.82 0.72
CA GLU A 123 -21.25 -4.32 1.03
C GLU A 123 -21.49 -2.91 0.49
N HIS A 124 -20.43 -2.10 0.45
CA HIS A 124 -20.48 -0.70 0.04
C HIS A 124 -19.92 -0.46 -1.36
N GLU A 125 -19.68 -1.50 -2.17
CA GLU A 125 -19.10 -1.38 -3.52
C GLU A 125 -19.89 -0.43 -4.42
N LYS A 126 -21.24 -0.42 -4.31
CA LYS A 126 -22.11 0.48 -5.09
C LYS A 126 -21.86 1.96 -4.80
N GLU A 127 -21.45 2.28 -3.58
CA GLU A 127 -21.24 3.66 -3.11
C GLU A 127 -19.77 4.08 -3.28
N LEU A 128 -18.84 3.16 -3.02
CA LEU A 128 -17.39 3.39 -3.02
C LEU A 128 -16.76 3.22 -4.41
N GLY A 129 -17.47 2.55 -5.32
CA GLY A 129 -16.93 2.08 -6.60
C GLY A 129 -15.95 0.92 -6.42
N SER A 130 -15.45 0.37 -7.53
CA SER A 130 -14.41 -0.67 -7.47
C SER A 130 -13.13 -0.10 -6.85
N VAL A 131 -12.68 -0.76 -5.78
CA VAL A 131 -11.43 -0.44 -5.08
C VAL A 131 -10.28 -1.34 -5.54
N GLU A 132 -10.55 -2.24 -6.48
CA GLU A 132 -9.62 -3.29 -6.92
C GLU A 132 -8.38 -2.73 -7.57
N ASN A 133 -8.34 -1.49 -8.04
CA ASN A 133 -7.13 -0.91 -8.65
C ASN A 133 -6.49 0.20 -7.80
N ASN A 134 -6.92 0.35 -6.55
CA ASN A 134 -6.40 1.38 -5.66
C ASN A 134 -5.25 0.82 -4.78
N SER A 135 -4.05 1.35 -4.96
CA SER A 135 -2.84 0.91 -4.27
C SER A 135 -2.86 1.29 -2.78
N LEU A 136 -3.49 2.40 -2.39
CA LEU A 136 -3.63 2.82 -0.99
C LEU A 136 -4.58 1.92 -0.21
N ILE A 137 -5.69 1.51 -0.84
CA ILE A 137 -6.62 0.55 -0.23
C ILE A 137 -5.96 -0.83 -0.14
N THR A 138 -5.17 -1.21 -1.15
CA THR A 138 -4.40 -2.48 -1.13
C THR A 138 -3.38 -2.50 0.01
N GLU A 139 -2.67 -1.39 0.20
CA GLU A 139 -1.76 -1.19 1.33
C GLU A 139 -2.48 -1.36 2.68
N TYR A 140 -3.64 -0.71 2.84
CA TYR A 140 -4.44 -0.84 4.05
C TYR A 140 -4.96 -2.27 4.28
N ARG A 141 -5.29 -3.02 3.23
CA ARG A 141 -5.64 -4.45 3.34
C ARG A 141 -4.47 -5.29 3.83
N LEU A 142 -3.27 -5.06 3.29
CA LEU A 142 -2.05 -5.78 3.70
C LEU A 142 -1.73 -5.56 5.17
N ILE A 143 -1.88 -4.32 5.64
CA ILE A 143 -1.83 -3.94 7.05
C ILE A 143 -2.77 -4.82 7.90
N LYS A 144 -4.04 -4.91 7.51
CA LYS A 144 -5.05 -5.65 8.28
C LYS A 144 -4.74 -7.13 8.33
N ILE A 145 -4.31 -7.68 7.20
CA ILE A 145 -3.86 -9.07 7.09
C ILE A 145 -2.66 -9.31 8.01
N TYR A 146 -1.65 -8.43 7.98
CA TYR A 146 -0.45 -8.59 8.80
C TYR A 146 -0.75 -8.56 10.30
N ASN A 147 -1.62 -7.65 10.73
CA ASN A 147 -2.08 -7.58 12.12
C ASN A 147 -2.81 -8.87 12.52
N ASP A 148 -3.72 -9.37 11.67
CA ASP A 148 -4.42 -10.62 11.91
C ASP A 148 -3.48 -11.83 11.97
N LEU A 149 -2.44 -11.89 11.13
CA LEU A 149 -1.41 -12.93 11.18
C LEU A 149 -0.62 -12.87 12.48
N THR A 150 -0.29 -11.67 12.94
CA THR A 150 0.42 -11.45 14.20
C THR A 150 -0.44 -11.90 15.38
N ASP A 151 -1.73 -11.54 15.39
CA ASP A 151 -2.67 -11.97 16.43
C ASP A 151 -2.82 -13.50 16.48
N CYS A 152 -2.88 -14.16 15.31
CA CYS A 152 -2.92 -15.62 15.24
C CYS A 152 -1.62 -16.24 15.78
N LEU A 153 -0.47 -15.68 15.43
CA LEU A 153 0.81 -16.16 15.92
C LEU A 153 0.95 -16.01 17.44
N ASP A 154 0.56 -14.85 17.97
CA ASP A 154 0.54 -14.56 19.40
C ASP A 154 -0.40 -15.51 20.16
N SER A 155 -1.56 -15.82 19.58
CA SER A 155 -2.49 -16.83 20.10
C SER A 155 -1.85 -18.21 20.17
N ILE A 156 -1.17 -18.66 19.11
CA ILE A 156 -0.49 -19.96 19.09
C ILE A 156 0.68 -20.02 20.09
N ASN A 157 1.42 -18.93 20.24
CA ASN A 157 2.53 -18.83 21.18
C ASN A 157 2.07 -18.65 22.64
N GLY A 158 0.75 -18.54 22.91
CA GLY A 158 0.20 -18.36 24.25
C GLY A 158 0.34 -16.93 24.82
N VAL A 159 0.69 -15.95 23.97
CA VAL A 159 0.79 -14.52 24.34
C VAL A 159 -0.61 -13.89 24.42
N LYS A 160 -1.51 -14.31 23.51
CA LYS A 160 -2.92 -13.88 23.47
C LYS A 160 -3.85 -15.07 23.71
N ARG A 161 -5.13 -14.77 23.97
CA ARG A 161 -6.16 -15.82 24.10
C ARG A 161 -6.25 -16.63 22.80
N PRO A 162 -6.50 -17.96 22.90
CA PRO A 162 -6.69 -18.80 21.73
C PRO A 162 -7.78 -18.24 20.82
N ILE A 163 -7.47 -18.12 19.52
CA ILE A 163 -8.43 -17.78 18.48
C ILE A 163 -9.09 -19.09 18.02
N PRO A 164 -10.43 -19.24 18.16
CA PRO A 164 -11.17 -20.32 17.54
C PRO A 164 -10.94 -20.31 16.02
N ASP A 165 -10.95 -21.48 15.40
CA ASP A 165 -10.90 -21.63 13.95
C ASP A 165 -9.69 -20.94 13.27
N VAL A 166 -8.55 -20.90 13.96
CA VAL A 166 -7.29 -20.30 13.47
C VAL A 166 -6.88 -20.85 12.09
N ASN A 167 -7.17 -22.13 11.80
CA ASN A 167 -6.91 -22.74 10.50
C ASN A 167 -7.79 -22.12 9.39
N GLU A 168 -9.07 -21.90 9.66
CA GLU A 168 -9.99 -21.28 8.70
C GLU A 168 -9.61 -19.81 8.47
N LYS A 169 -9.31 -19.08 9.56
CA LYS A 169 -8.83 -17.70 9.48
C LYS A 169 -7.53 -17.60 8.66
N LEU A 170 -6.55 -18.48 8.90
CA LEU A 170 -5.32 -18.52 8.10
C LEU A 170 -5.61 -18.86 6.63
N GLY A 171 -6.51 -19.81 6.34
CA GLY A 171 -6.93 -20.13 4.98
C GLY A 171 -7.49 -18.92 4.23
N PHE A 172 -8.35 -18.13 4.89
CA PHE A 172 -8.85 -16.87 4.35
C PHE A 172 -7.72 -15.88 4.07
N LEU A 173 -6.82 -15.65 5.03
CA LEU A 173 -5.72 -14.69 4.89
C LEU A 173 -4.76 -15.07 3.77
N LEU A 174 -4.43 -16.35 3.62
CA LEU A 174 -3.61 -16.86 2.51
C LEU A 174 -4.28 -16.63 1.15
N GLY A 175 -5.59 -16.85 1.05
CA GLY A 175 -6.36 -16.58 -0.17
C GLY A 175 -6.33 -15.10 -0.56
N GLU A 176 -6.49 -14.20 0.41
CA GLU A 176 -6.40 -12.75 0.19
C GLU A 176 -4.98 -12.33 -0.22
N LEU A 177 -3.95 -12.88 0.42
CA LEU A 177 -2.56 -12.60 0.09
C LEU A 177 -2.20 -13.02 -1.34
N ASN A 178 -2.63 -14.20 -1.77
CA ASN A 178 -2.41 -14.67 -3.14
C ASN A 178 -3.05 -13.73 -4.16
N THR A 179 -4.30 -13.31 -3.91
CA THR A 179 -5.02 -12.37 -4.79
C THR A 179 -4.29 -11.02 -4.87
N ILE A 180 -3.83 -10.50 -3.73
CA ILE A 180 -3.07 -9.24 -3.68
C ILE A 180 -1.71 -9.39 -4.38
N GLN A 181 -1.04 -10.52 -4.21
CA GLN A 181 0.27 -10.79 -4.81
C GLN A 181 0.20 -10.84 -6.35
N GLU A 182 -0.76 -11.57 -6.92
CA GLU A 182 -0.98 -11.64 -8.36
C GLU A 182 -1.15 -10.26 -8.97
N LYS A 183 -1.98 -9.44 -8.31
CA LYS A 183 -2.25 -8.06 -8.73
C LYS A 183 -1.02 -7.16 -8.63
N ILE A 184 -0.25 -7.24 -7.54
CA ILE A 184 0.99 -6.47 -7.40
C ILE A 184 2.01 -6.89 -8.46
N ASN A 185 2.13 -8.18 -8.77
CA ASN A 185 3.02 -8.66 -9.84
C ASN A 185 2.64 -8.05 -11.19
N GLN A 186 1.34 -7.95 -11.50
CA GLN A 186 0.86 -7.26 -12.71
C GLN A 186 1.26 -5.77 -12.70
N TRP A 187 1.07 -5.08 -11.58
CA TRP A 187 1.47 -3.69 -11.44
C TRP A 187 2.97 -3.45 -11.60
N ILE A 188 3.82 -4.36 -11.11
CA ILE A 188 5.28 -4.28 -11.33
C ILE A 188 5.61 -4.40 -12.81
N TYR A 189 4.94 -5.31 -13.52
CA TYR A 189 5.13 -5.46 -14.95
C TYR A 189 4.78 -4.17 -15.72
N ASP A 190 3.68 -3.53 -15.33
CA ASP A 190 3.19 -2.30 -15.98
C ASP A 190 4.00 -1.04 -15.58
N ALA A 191 4.55 -1.00 -14.36
CA ALA A 191 5.27 0.14 -13.80
C ALA A 191 6.50 -0.29 -12.97
N PRO A 192 7.55 -0.83 -13.60
CA PRO A 192 8.70 -1.45 -12.91
C PRO A 192 9.59 -0.43 -12.16
N ASP A 193 9.49 0.85 -12.49
CA ASP A 193 10.21 1.95 -11.85
C ASP A 193 9.43 2.59 -10.68
N ASN A 194 8.24 2.06 -10.36
CA ASN A 194 7.42 2.57 -9.28
C ASN A 194 7.80 1.91 -7.93
N VAL A 195 8.38 2.72 -7.06
CA VAL A 195 8.87 2.29 -5.74
C VAL A 195 7.74 1.86 -4.83
N PHE A 196 6.55 2.45 -4.97
CA PHE A 196 5.44 2.11 -4.09
C PHE A 196 4.98 0.69 -4.40
N ILE A 197 4.93 0.34 -5.68
CA ILE A 197 4.59 -1.01 -6.11
C ILE A 197 5.68 -2.00 -5.66
N ALA A 198 6.96 -1.63 -5.79
CA ALA A 198 8.07 -2.45 -5.27
C ALA A 198 8.00 -2.62 -3.73
N TYR A 199 7.57 -1.59 -3.02
CA TYR A 199 7.31 -1.64 -1.59
C TYR A 199 6.12 -2.56 -1.25
N LEU A 200 4.99 -2.44 -1.95
CA LEU A 200 3.86 -3.34 -1.78
C LEU A 200 4.25 -4.79 -2.06
N LYS A 201 5.13 -5.03 -3.04
CA LYS A 201 5.69 -6.36 -3.33
C LYS A 201 6.50 -6.91 -2.16
N PHE A 202 7.34 -6.09 -1.53
CA PHE A 202 8.01 -6.46 -0.29
C PHE A 202 7.00 -6.80 0.82
N VAL A 203 6.01 -5.93 1.08
CA VAL A 203 5.03 -6.11 2.16
C VAL A 203 4.21 -7.38 1.97
N VAL A 204 3.66 -7.61 0.77
CA VAL A 204 2.86 -8.83 0.50
C VAL A 204 3.71 -10.09 0.64
N SER A 205 4.96 -10.07 0.15
CA SER A 205 5.84 -11.23 0.24
C SER A 205 6.21 -11.53 1.70
N TYR A 206 6.41 -10.49 2.51
CA TYR A 206 6.70 -10.64 3.93
C TYR A 206 5.48 -11.18 4.70
N ALA A 207 4.28 -10.69 4.38
CA ALA A 207 3.05 -11.22 4.94
C ALA A 207 2.82 -12.69 4.54
N CYS A 208 3.11 -13.09 3.30
CA CYS A 208 3.08 -14.49 2.88
C CYS A 208 4.08 -15.35 3.67
N ALA A 209 5.33 -14.89 3.82
CA ALA A 209 6.32 -15.60 4.64
C ALA A 209 5.85 -15.75 6.10
N LYS A 210 5.16 -14.74 6.65
CA LYS A 210 4.58 -14.79 8.00
C LYS A 210 3.41 -15.79 8.09
N ALA A 211 2.55 -15.82 7.07
CA ALA A 211 1.45 -16.77 7.00
C ALA A 211 1.95 -18.22 6.90
N LEU A 212 3.03 -18.45 6.17
CA LEU A 212 3.66 -19.77 6.07
C LEU A 212 4.39 -20.16 7.36
N GLU A 213 4.98 -19.22 8.10
CA GLU A 213 5.47 -19.46 9.47
C GLU A 213 4.34 -19.99 10.36
N LEU A 214 3.18 -19.34 10.29
CA LEU A 214 2.01 -19.72 11.06
C LEU A 214 1.49 -21.10 10.65
N GLN A 215 1.39 -21.36 9.34
CA GLN A 215 0.98 -22.65 8.80
C GLN A 215 1.92 -23.77 9.27
N HIS A 216 3.23 -23.54 9.22
CA HIS A 216 4.23 -24.50 9.69
C HIS A 216 4.03 -24.87 11.17
N LYS A 217 3.67 -23.90 12.02
CA LYS A 217 3.39 -24.14 13.46
C LYS A 217 2.10 -24.92 13.70
N LEU A 218 1.13 -24.83 12.80
CA LEU A 218 -0.16 -25.51 12.90
C LEU A 218 -0.10 -26.96 12.39
N ILE A 219 0.86 -27.28 11.52
CA ILE A 219 1.05 -28.65 11.03
C ILE A 219 1.57 -29.56 12.17
N PRO A 220 1.01 -30.76 12.38
CA PRO A 220 1.52 -31.75 13.34
C PRO A 220 2.99 -32.12 13.09
N THR A 221 3.73 -32.50 14.13
CA THR A 221 5.17 -32.81 14.02
C THR A 221 5.44 -34.09 13.22
N GLU A 222 4.44 -34.96 13.15
CA GLU A 222 4.45 -36.21 12.42
C GLU A 222 4.39 -36.00 10.90
N GLU A 223 3.84 -34.88 10.44
CA GLU A 223 3.67 -34.53 9.02
C GLU A 223 4.91 -33.81 8.45
N ARG A 224 6.07 -34.47 8.51
CA ARG A 224 7.37 -33.89 8.13
C ARG A 224 7.43 -33.35 6.71
N GLU A 225 6.96 -34.12 5.72
CA GLU A 225 6.98 -33.71 4.31
C GLU A 225 6.18 -32.42 4.09
N GLN A 226 5.02 -32.28 4.73
CA GLN A 226 4.20 -31.09 4.63
C GLN A 226 4.87 -29.87 5.29
N LYS A 227 5.55 -30.07 6.43
CA LYS A 227 6.36 -29.01 7.07
C LYS A 227 7.51 -28.56 6.17
N GLU A 228 8.20 -29.49 5.54
CA GLU A 228 9.29 -29.16 4.61
C GLU A 228 8.80 -28.39 3.38
N MET A 229 7.65 -28.78 2.81
CA MET A 229 7.02 -28.04 1.71
C MET A 229 6.70 -26.60 2.12
N VAL A 230 6.05 -26.40 3.28
CA VAL A 230 5.72 -25.06 3.78
C VAL A 230 6.97 -24.24 4.07
N ALA A 231 8.01 -24.83 4.67
CA ALA A 231 9.29 -24.17 4.90
C ALA A 231 9.98 -23.77 3.58
N GLY A 232 9.90 -24.62 2.55
CA GLY A 232 10.37 -24.31 1.20
C GLY A 232 9.65 -23.11 0.59
N SER A 233 8.32 -23.08 0.68
CA SER A 233 7.51 -21.92 0.25
C SER A 233 7.86 -20.67 1.06
N GLN A 234 8.06 -20.79 2.38
CA GLN A 234 8.42 -19.65 3.22
C GLN A 234 9.74 -19.03 2.77
N ARG A 235 10.75 -19.86 2.48
CA ARG A 235 12.05 -19.41 1.95
C ARG A 235 11.88 -18.66 0.63
N PHE A 236 11.07 -19.18 -0.29
CA PHE A 236 10.79 -18.51 -1.56
C PHE A 236 10.26 -17.09 -1.34
N PHE A 237 9.27 -16.91 -0.45
CA PHE A 237 8.72 -15.59 -0.16
C PHE A 237 9.71 -14.65 0.54
N LEU A 238 10.56 -15.16 1.43
CA LEU A 238 11.62 -14.35 2.05
C LEU A 238 12.70 -13.92 1.02
N GLN A 239 13.00 -14.77 0.03
CA GLN A 239 13.87 -14.38 -1.10
C GLN A 239 13.21 -13.29 -1.95
N ASP A 240 11.91 -13.41 -2.22
CA ASP A 240 11.11 -12.38 -2.90
C ASP A 240 11.11 -11.05 -2.12
N CYS A 241 11.10 -11.08 -0.78
CA CYS A 241 11.28 -9.87 0.04
C CYS A 241 12.63 -9.20 -0.22
N LEU A 242 13.73 -9.97 -0.19
CA LEU A 242 15.06 -9.43 -0.46
C LEU A 242 15.16 -8.85 -1.87
N GLN A 243 14.52 -9.49 -2.86
CA GLN A 243 14.48 -8.97 -4.21
C GLN A 243 13.70 -7.65 -4.29
N GLY A 244 12.56 -7.55 -3.59
CA GLY A 244 11.80 -6.31 -3.48
C GLY A 244 12.63 -5.16 -2.90
N LEU A 245 13.36 -5.42 -1.81
CA LEU A 245 14.25 -4.44 -1.18
C LEU A 245 15.40 -4.00 -2.11
N LYS A 246 16.03 -4.96 -2.82
CA LYS A 246 17.06 -4.65 -3.83
C LYS A 246 16.51 -3.82 -4.99
N ASN A 247 15.28 -4.08 -5.42
CA ASN A 247 14.65 -3.30 -6.47
C ASN A 247 14.44 -1.85 -6.01
N ILE A 248 13.95 -1.64 -4.77
CA ILE A 248 13.80 -0.30 -4.19
C ILE A 248 15.15 0.44 -4.21
N GLN A 249 16.23 -0.20 -3.74
CA GLN A 249 17.58 0.37 -3.77
C GLN A 249 18.06 0.67 -5.19
N SER A 250 17.82 -0.23 -6.14
CA SER A 250 18.25 -0.08 -7.54
C SER A 250 17.55 1.09 -8.22
N ILE A 251 16.23 1.23 -8.01
CA ILE A 251 15.49 2.39 -8.52
C ILE A 251 16.07 3.65 -7.89
N GLN A 252 16.37 3.64 -6.57
CA GLN A 252 16.94 4.77 -5.80
C GLN A 252 18.25 5.26 -6.41
N THR A 253 19.18 4.34 -6.65
CA THR A 253 20.47 4.63 -7.28
C THR A 253 20.29 5.22 -8.68
N LEU A 254 19.47 4.58 -9.54
CA LEU A 254 19.28 5.01 -10.93
C LEU A 254 18.73 6.44 -11.06
N SER A 255 17.83 6.85 -10.18
CA SER A 255 17.31 8.22 -10.23
C SER A 255 18.32 9.24 -9.73
N ALA A 256 19.05 8.92 -8.65
CA ALA A 256 20.10 9.79 -8.13
C ALA A 256 21.16 10.05 -9.21
N GLU A 257 21.57 9.01 -9.94
CA GLU A 257 22.50 9.10 -11.07
C GLU A 257 21.98 9.96 -12.22
N ARG A 258 20.66 9.94 -12.48
CA ARG A 258 20.02 10.73 -13.54
C ARG A 258 19.74 12.19 -13.17
N GLY A 259 20.16 12.64 -11.98
CA GLY A 259 19.84 13.97 -11.47
C GLY A 259 18.35 14.19 -11.23
N HIS A 260 17.55 13.11 -11.29
CA HIS A 260 16.18 13.12 -10.81
C HIS A 260 16.28 13.00 -9.30
N THR A 261 15.94 14.06 -8.58
CA THR A 261 15.95 14.11 -7.10
C THR A 261 14.97 13.14 -6.45
N PHE A 262 14.32 12.24 -7.21
CA PHE A 262 13.25 11.46 -6.66
C PHE A 262 13.08 10.04 -7.22
N VAL A 263 13.02 9.08 -6.28
CA VAL A 263 12.51 7.71 -6.48
C VAL A 263 11.20 7.48 -5.74
N LYS A 264 10.09 7.79 -6.43
CA LYS A 264 8.74 8.01 -5.85
C LYS A 264 8.05 6.71 -5.57
N GLY A 265 7.63 6.57 -4.32
CA GLY A 265 6.57 5.64 -3.95
C GLY A 265 6.47 5.29 -2.47
N ALA A 266 7.57 5.16 -1.73
CA ALA A 266 7.51 4.92 -0.27
C ALA A 266 6.83 6.06 0.53
N GLU A 267 6.75 7.24 -0.07
CA GLU A 267 6.19 8.46 0.51
C GLU A 267 4.70 8.69 0.19
N LEU A 268 4.14 7.86 -0.69
CA LEU A 268 2.72 7.87 -1.04
C LEU A 268 1.90 6.90 -0.18
N SER A 269 2.57 6.15 0.71
CA SER A 269 1.98 5.59 1.92
C SER A 269 1.52 6.77 2.78
N LEU A 270 0.26 7.17 2.63
CA LEU A 270 -0.28 8.37 3.24
C LEU A 270 -0.49 8.17 4.75
N GLY A 271 0.62 8.19 5.49
CA GLY A 271 0.70 8.41 6.93
C GLY A 271 -0.45 7.86 7.75
N GLN A 272 -0.72 6.57 7.56
CA GLN A 272 -1.45 5.80 8.55
C GLN A 272 -0.44 5.11 9.44
N ASN A 273 -0.67 5.15 10.76
CA ASN A 273 0.16 4.55 11.82
C ASN A 273 0.44 3.05 11.67
N VAL A 274 0.02 2.42 10.58
CA VAL A 274 0.14 0.98 10.40
C VAL A 274 1.22 0.60 9.38
N LEU A 275 1.80 1.57 8.68
CA LEU A 275 3.09 1.38 8.03
C LEU A 275 4.00 2.46 8.55
N ILE A 276 4.86 2.05 9.50
CA ILE A 276 6.17 2.65 9.64
C ILE A 276 6.63 2.88 8.21
N LYS A 277 7.04 4.12 7.88
CA LYS A 277 7.82 4.37 6.67
C LYS A 277 8.78 3.19 6.52
N LEU A 278 9.08 2.75 5.31
CA LEU A 278 10.35 2.07 5.14
C LEU A 278 11.35 3.21 4.97
N PRO A 279 11.77 3.97 6.02
CA PRO A 279 12.71 5.04 5.76
C PRO A 279 13.94 4.37 5.18
N VAL A 280 14.57 5.05 4.24
CA VAL A 280 15.78 4.53 3.58
C VAL A 280 16.83 4.14 4.64
N SER A 281 16.84 4.83 5.79
CA SER A 281 17.68 4.50 6.95
C SER A 281 17.47 3.09 7.52
N ASP A 282 16.29 2.51 7.37
CA ASP A 282 15.93 1.22 7.96
C ASP A 282 16.08 0.08 6.95
N LEU A 283 16.36 0.38 5.67
CA LEU A 283 16.52 -0.63 4.61
C LEU A 283 17.59 -1.67 4.97
N ASP A 284 18.73 -1.24 5.51
CA ASP A 284 19.82 -2.13 5.88
C ASP A 284 19.43 -3.02 7.08
N ALA A 285 18.74 -2.45 8.06
CA ALA A 285 18.24 -3.20 9.21
C ALA A 285 17.18 -4.24 8.79
N ILE A 286 16.26 -3.86 7.90
CA ILE A 286 15.22 -4.74 7.38
C ILE A 286 15.81 -5.83 6.49
N THR A 287 16.79 -5.49 5.65
CA THR A 287 17.53 -6.46 4.83
C THR A 287 18.26 -7.47 5.71
N SER A 288 18.91 -6.99 6.78
CA SER A 288 19.59 -7.85 7.75
C SER A 288 18.60 -8.77 8.47
N HIS A 289 17.45 -8.24 8.88
CA HIS A 289 16.37 -9.02 9.51
C HIS A 289 15.87 -10.13 8.58
N VAL A 290 15.48 -9.80 7.34
CA VAL A 290 15.00 -10.80 6.37
C VAL A 290 16.07 -11.85 6.06
N SER A 291 17.34 -11.44 5.95
CA SER A 291 18.46 -12.36 5.75
C SER A 291 18.62 -13.33 6.93
N SER A 292 18.51 -12.83 8.17
CA SER A 292 18.57 -13.70 9.36
C SER A 292 17.40 -14.70 9.42
N LEU A 293 16.19 -14.31 8.97
CA LEU A 293 15.05 -15.22 8.85
C LEU A 293 15.30 -16.31 7.79
N LEU A 294 15.95 -15.98 6.68
CA LEU A 294 16.34 -16.96 5.67
C LEU A 294 17.35 -17.97 6.21
N GLU A 295 18.37 -17.50 6.92
CA GLU A 295 19.35 -18.37 7.58
C GLU A 295 18.68 -19.29 8.62
N ALA A 296 17.81 -18.73 9.47
CA ALA A 296 17.06 -19.49 10.46
C ALA A 296 16.17 -20.54 9.79
N SER A 297 15.44 -20.18 8.74
CA SER A 297 14.59 -21.12 8.00
C SER A 297 15.41 -22.25 7.37
N SER A 298 16.67 -22.00 6.97
CA SER A 298 17.60 -22.99 6.39
C SER A 298 18.03 -24.06 7.41
N SER A 299 18.10 -23.69 8.68
CA SER A 299 18.54 -24.56 9.78
C SER A 299 17.48 -25.58 10.25
N VAL A 300 16.21 -25.40 9.90
CA VAL A 300 15.10 -26.29 10.26
C VAL A 300 15.10 -27.59 9.42
N SER A 301 15.75 -27.61 8.24
CA SER A 301 15.81 -28.80 7.37
C SER A 301 16.81 -29.89 7.81
N TYR A 302 17.53 -29.71 8.94
CA TYR A 302 18.62 -30.61 9.35
C TYR A 302 18.53 -31.11 10.81
N ARG A 303 17.35 -31.07 11.43
CA ARG A 303 17.10 -31.68 12.75
C ARG A 303 15.84 -32.52 12.73
#